data_AF-A0A7Y3FXH1-F1
#
_entry.id   AF-A0A7Y3FXH1-F1
#
_cell.length_a   1.000
_cell.length_b   1.000
_cell.length_c   1.000
_cell.angle_alpha   90.00
_cell.angle_beta   90.00
_cell.angle_gamma   90.00
#
_symmetry.space_group_name_H-M   'P 1'
#
loop_
_entity.id
_entity.type
_entity.pdbx_description
1 polymer ?
#
loop_
_entity_poly.entity_id
_entity_poly.type
_entity_poly.pdbx_seq_one_letter_code
_entity_poly.pdbx_strand_id
1 'polypeptide(L)' 'MREIDKTKPVLVTGGSGYVASWIIKMLLEEGIDVHATVRDPSD' A
#
# COMPACT_ATOMS: atom_id res chain seq x y z
N MET A 1 -11.20 -12.37 11.40
CA MET A 1 -10.66 -11.30 10.54
C MET A 1 -9.84 -10.39 11.42
N ARG A 2 -8.67 -9.93 10.99
CA ARG A 2 -7.89 -8.94 11.76
C ARG A 2 -8.28 -7.55 11.27
N GLU A 3 -8.55 -6.64 12.20
CA GLU A 3 -8.75 -5.23 11.87
C GLU A 3 -7.40 -4.55 11.64
N ILE A 4 -7.37 -3.63 10.68
CA ILE A 4 -6.21 -2.76 10.42
C ILE A 4 -6.41 -1.48 11.22
N ASP A 5 -5.39 -1.10 12.01
CA ASP A 5 -5.35 0.18 12.70
C ASP A 5 -5.17 1.31 11.68
N LYS A 6 -6.26 2.00 11.35
CA LYS A 6 -6.29 3.07 10.34
C LYS A 6 -5.53 4.34 10.75
N THR A 7 -5.07 4.43 12.01
CA THR A 7 -4.26 5.58 12.48
C THR A 7 -2.78 5.43 12.16
N LYS A 8 -2.36 4.27 11.61
CA LYS A 8 -0.97 3.98 11.27
C LYS A 8 -0.82 3.68 9.78
N PRO A 9 0.29 4.10 9.17
CA PRO A 9 0.56 3.78 7.78
C PRO A 9 0.84 2.28 7.60
N VAL A 10 0.47 1.75 6.44
CA VAL A 10 0.77 0.38 6.01
C VAL A 10 1.96 0.37 5.06
N LEU A 11 2.94 -0.51 5.32
CA LEU A 11 4.05 -0.76 4.39
C LEU A 11 3.64 -1.83 3.37
N VAL A 12 3.68 -1.49 2.08
CA VAL A 12 3.51 -2.44 0.97
C VAL A 12 4.83 -2.56 0.21
N THR A 13 5.43 -3.75 0.24
CA THR A 13 6.66 -4.01 -0.52
C THR A 13 6.35 -4.38 -1.97
N GLY A 14 7.23 -4.00 -2.90
CA GLY A 14 7.05 -4.25 -4.34
C GLY A 14 5.87 -3.48 -4.95
N GLY A 15 5.68 -2.22 -4.56
CA GLY A 15 4.51 -1.40 -4.88
C GLY A 15 4.22 -1.19 -6.37
N SER A 16 5.21 -1.35 -7.24
CA SER A 16 5.02 -1.33 -8.70
C SER A 16 4.51 -2.66 -9.27
N GLY A 17 4.42 -3.72 -8.46
CA GLY A 17 3.96 -5.03 -8.89
C GLY A 17 2.44 -5.08 -9.12
N TYR A 18 2.01 -5.94 -10.05
CA TYR A 18 0.60 -6.06 -10.45
C TYR A 18 -0.36 -6.27 -9.26
N VAL A 19 -0.04 -7.16 -8.32
CA VAL A 19 -0.89 -7.41 -7.16
C VAL A 19 -0.77 -6.30 -6.12
N ALA A 20 0.44 -5.77 -5.92
CA ALA A 20 0.70 -4.73 -4.94
C ALA A 20 -0.06 -3.44 -5.27
N SER A 21 -0.15 -3.07 -6.56
CA SER A 21 -0.88 -1.86 -6.98
C SER A 21 -2.37 -1.94 -6.64
N TRP A 22 -3.01 -3.11 -6.77
CA TRP A 22 -4.39 -3.32 -6.34
C TRP A 22 -4.55 -3.26 -4.82
N ILE A 23 -3.61 -3.82 -4.06
CA ILE A 23 -3.62 -3.73 -2.59
C ILE A 23 -3.48 -2.27 -2.14
N ILE A 24 -2.54 -1.52 -2.72
CA ILE A 24 -2.35 -0.10 -2.45
C ILE A 24 -3.63 0.67 -2.75
N LYS A 25 -4.24 0.43 -3.92
CA LYS A 25 -5.52 1.06 -4.29
C LYS A 25 -6.60 0.81 -3.24
N MET A 26 -6.83 -0.43 -2.84
CA MET A 26 -7.86 -0.77 -1.83
C MET A 26 -7.58 -0.08 -0.48
N LEU A 27 -6.33 -0.06 -0.02
CA LEU A 27 -5.96 0.60 1.24
C LEU A 27 -6.19 2.11 1.18
N LEU A 28 -5.84 2.75 0.06
CA LEU A 28 -6.08 4.18 -0.15
C LEU A 28 -7.58 4.50 -0.24
N GLU A 29 -8.38 3.68 -0.91
CA GLU A 29 -9.85 3.82 -0.96
C GLU A 29 -10.49 3.70 0.43
N GLU A 30 -9.85 2.97 1.34
CA GLU A 30 -10.25 2.85 2.74
C GLU A 30 -9.76 4.00 3.66
N GLY A 31 -9.05 4.98 3.09
CA GLY A 31 -8.50 6.14 3.80
C GLY A 31 -7.26 5.84 4.64
N ILE A 32 -6.52 4.79 4.31
CA ILE A 32 -5.32 4.37 5.04
C ILE A 32 -4.08 4.91 4.32
N ASP A 33 -3.16 5.53 5.08
CA ASP A 33 -1.88 5.97 4.56
C ASP A 33 -1.00 4.76 4.17
N VAL A 34 -0.33 4.83 3.02
CA VAL A 34 0.48 3.73 2.50
C VAL A 34 1.90 4.18 2.18
N HIS A 35 2.89 3.41 2.65
CA HIS A 35 4.27 3.48 2.20
C HIS A 35 4.54 2.33 1.24
N ALA A 36 4.85 2.64 -0.01
CA ALA A 36 5.15 1.64 -1.03
C ALA A 36 6.66 1.61 -1.31
N THR A 37 7.27 0.43 -1.34
CA THR A 37 8.66 0.29 -1.82
C THR A 37 8.64 0.01 -3.32
N VAL A 38 9.38 0.79 -4.10
CA VAL A 38 9.59 0.56 -5.54
C VAL A 38 11.07 0.30 -5.80
N ARG A 39 11.40 -0.31 -6.94
CA ARG A 39 12.79 -0.56 -7.33
C ARG A 39 13.48 0.73 -7.78
N ASP A 40 12.80 1.51 -8.61
CA ASP A 40 13.19 2.86 -9.02
C ASP A 40 11.99 3.79 -8.77
N PRO A 41 12.15 4.89 -8.02
CA PRO A 41 11.10 5.91 -7.85
C PRO A 41 10.77 6.69 -9.12
N SER A 42 11.60 6.57 -10.16
CA SER A 42 11.46 7.28 -11.44
C SER A 42 10.74 6.46 -12.51
N ASP A 43 10.46 5.17 -12.25
CA ASP A 43 9.65 4.30 -13.11
C ASP A 43 8.18 4.73 -13.18
#